data_AF-A0A819TCU9-F1
#
_entry.id   AF-A0A819TCU9-F1
#
_cell.length_a   1.000
_cell.length_b   1.000
_cell.length_c   1.000
_cell.angle_alpha   90.00
_cell.angle_beta   90.00
_cell.angle_gamma   90.00
#
_symmetry.space_group_name_H-M   'P 1'
#
loop_
_entity.id
_entity.type
_entity.pdbx_description
1 polymer ?
#
loop_
_entity_poly.entity_id
_entity_poly.type
_entity_poly.pdbx_seq_one_letter_code
_entity_poly.pdbx_strand_id
1 'polypeptide(L)'
;MPHAVDISNNFGIIAGFIQNDPQERVKYSPIIYLLNFLSSNRHPIVIHQYIPIATNGTWQDLLSNADANIYSAKYDMSISINSRGDVLVGMQHINRVFLFSVNVSNPIQLTYISRNTNGRSLGNGRSVAWLDNGNVAAILVNIYSLSYQWSSSQIYFYDMQSSIYNSNSTPLSVFPNYHQLLPESFSPVFINIISSTTSLTLMDVNGNLLIFNPTPPGFYPSIPATGSIPLITVSEACPLGMYKDQTGINDCILCPTGTKNSGNATIQCTPCAPDTFCSLGSVSEISQSALEIIEQVIAYPKLPETTIFDEILIQNMFHIGLGHCLLVSPLFWTLIIASLAILIVIIMGMLKFFVRHPKCAQIRKRIQWIFKKTDLIGEGELWVGGLVSFSIVVLVSCAYAFSNAYLKQYPIETSTDSYFACDVSIRNAKFETHLQTLTIPPSETEQKMFNLLNEQRLSLNIDFINTFINCDVISIQALFGNNWSTMRWSTCQNINSILSLSIPLPYQHISIQIILAQVQTISALRGG
;
A
#
# COMPACT_ATOMS: atom_id res chain seq x y z
N MET A 1 25.66 26.45 -9.04
CA MET A 1 24.35 27.10 -9.29
C MET A 1 23.51 26.98 -8.03
N PRO A 2 23.46 28.03 -7.19
CA PRO A 2 22.70 28.00 -5.94
C PRO A 2 21.20 27.87 -6.25
N HIS A 3 20.53 26.97 -5.53
CA HIS A 3 19.08 26.75 -5.62
C HIS A 3 18.38 27.09 -4.30
N ALA A 4 19.07 26.92 -3.18
CA ALA A 4 18.58 27.32 -1.86
C ALA A 4 19.71 27.94 -1.05
N VAL A 5 19.34 28.89 -0.19
CA VAL A 5 20.23 29.52 0.77
C VAL A 5 19.46 29.79 2.06
N ASP A 6 20.11 29.53 3.18
CA ASP A 6 19.66 30.03 4.49
C ASP A 6 20.87 30.53 5.29
N ILE A 7 20.65 31.55 6.10
CA ILE A 7 21.71 32.35 6.73
C ILE A 7 21.40 32.48 8.22
N SER A 8 22.35 32.05 9.04
CA SER A 8 22.40 32.35 10.47
C SER A 8 23.34 33.54 10.72
N ASN A 9 23.46 33.96 11.98
CA ASN A 9 24.28 35.12 12.36
C ASN A 9 25.77 34.96 11.98
N ASN A 10 26.31 33.74 12.10
CA ASN A 10 27.76 33.48 11.96
C ASN A 10 28.12 32.60 10.76
N PHE A 11 27.15 31.87 10.21
CA PHE A 11 27.37 30.93 9.11
C PHE A 11 26.13 30.87 8.21
N GLY A 12 26.32 30.40 6.98
CA GLY A 12 25.25 30.22 6.02
C GLY A 12 25.41 28.92 5.28
N ILE A 13 24.33 28.42 4.72
CA ILE A 13 24.33 27.16 3.96
C ILE A 13 23.75 27.44 2.60
N ILE A 14 24.43 26.95 1.58
CA ILE A 14 24.00 27.04 0.18
C ILE A 14 23.89 25.62 -0.37
N ALA A 15 22.76 25.29 -0.96
CA ALA A 15 22.57 24.04 -1.69
C ALA A 15 22.31 24.36 -3.17
N GLY A 16 22.84 23.53 -4.05
CA GLY A 16 22.68 23.72 -5.48
C GLY A 16 23.40 22.65 -6.28
N PHE A 17 23.72 22.97 -7.53
CA PHE A 17 24.44 22.06 -8.42
C PHE A 17 25.84 22.57 -8.75
N ILE A 18 26.80 21.66 -8.86
CA ILE A 18 28.11 21.89 -9.46
C ILE A 18 28.18 21.16 -10.80
N GLN A 19 28.88 21.76 -11.77
CA GLN A 19 29.14 21.13 -13.05
C GLN A 19 30.30 20.15 -12.90
N ASN A 20 30.09 18.90 -13.31
CA ASN A 20 31.13 17.88 -13.34
C ASN A 20 32.00 17.99 -14.60
N ASP A 21 33.04 17.18 -14.68
CA ASP A 21 33.87 17.08 -15.88
C ASP A 21 32.99 16.72 -17.10
N PRO A 22 33.17 17.38 -18.27
CA PRO A 22 32.43 17.06 -19.48
C PRO A 22 32.53 15.60 -19.95
N GLN A 23 33.51 14.82 -19.48
CA GLN A 23 33.61 13.39 -19.79
C GLN A 23 32.73 12.48 -18.90
N GLU A 24 32.17 12.99 -17.81
CA GLU A 24 31.28 12.23 -16.94
C GLU A 24 29.87 12.08 -17.54
N ARG A 25 29.21 10.95 -17.28
CA ARG A 25 27.83 10.72 -17.71
C ARG A 25 26.83 11.66 -17.04
N VAL A 26 27.09 12.03 -15.79
CA VAL A 26 26.28 12.99 -15.03
C VAL A 26 26.93 14.36 -15.18
N LYS A 27 26.26 15.30 -15.85
CA LYS A 27 26.83 16.64 -16.09
C LYS A 27 26.82 17.54 -14.85
N TYR A 28 25.86 17.35 -13.95
CA TYR A 28 25.68 18.18 -12.78
C TYR A 28 25.42 17.34 -11.53
N SER A 29 26.16 17.61 -10.47
CA SER A 29 26.01 16.94 -9.16
C SER A 29 25.40 17.91 -8.14
N PRO A 30 24.46 17.45 -7.29
CA PRO A 30 24.01 18.26 -6.16
C PRO A 30 25.15 18.43 -5.15
N ILE A 31 25.22 19.59 -4.51
CA ILE A 31 26.24 19.93 -3.53
C ILE A 31 25.67 20.88 -2.48
N ILE A 32 26.16 20.74 -1.25
CA ILE A 32 25.83 21.59 -0.10
C ILE A 32 27.13 22.23 0.38
N TYR A 33 27.14 23.54 0.52
CA TYR A 33 28.26 24.34 1.01
C TYR A 33 27.91 24.94 2.36
N LEU A 34 28.88 24.89 3.27
CA LEU A 34 28.88 25.66 4.51
C LEU A 34 29.76 26.89 4.30
N LEU A 35 29.18 28.06 4.55
CA LEU A 35 29.83 29.36 4.52
C LEU A 35 30.06 29.87 5.94
N ASN A 36 31.21 30.48 6.19
CA ASN A 36 31.49 31.16 7.44
C ASN A 36 31.60 32.68 7.20
N PHE A 37 30.96 33.47 8.07
CA PHE A 37 30.89 34.93 8.02
C PHE A 37 31.73 35.61 9.12
N LEU A 38 32.83 35.01 9.58
CA LEU A 38 33.74 35.60 10.57
C LEU A 38 33.91 37.12 10.38
N SER A 39 33.68 37.89 11.45
CA SER A 39 33.61 39.37 11.44
C SER A 39 34.88 40.08 10.94
N SER A 40 36.01 39.37 10.88
CA SER A 40 37.27 39.87 10.33
C SER A 40 37.37 39.78 8.81
N ASN A 41 36.56 38.95 8.15
CA ASN A 41 36.60 38.71 6.71
C ASN A 41 35.54 39.56 6.00
N ARG A 42 35.96 40.34 4.99
CA ARG A 42 35.04 41.12 4.15
C ARG A 42 34.20 40.26 3.20
N HIS A 43 34.50 38.97 3.08
CA HIS A 43 33.86 38.04 2.15
C HIS A 43 33.55 36.70 2.82
N PRO A 44 32.41 36.08 2.50
CA PRO A 44 32.08 34.74 2.96
C PRO A 44 33.05 33.71 2.37
N ILE A 45 33.50 32.77 3.19
CA ILE A 45 34.41 31.70 2.77
C ILE A 45 33.68 30.36 2.86
N VAL A 46 33.79 29.55 1.81
CA VAL A 46 33.37 28.14 1.83
C VAL A 46 34.36 27.36 2.68
N ILE A 47 33.88 26.80 3.78
CA ILE A 47 34.70 26.07 4.76
C ILE A 47 34.52 24.56 4.69
N HIS A 48 33.35 24.11 4.25
CA HIS A 48 33.04 22.70 4.10
C HIS A 48 32.08 22.48 2.95
N GLN A 49 32.18 21.33 2.31
CA GLN A 49 31.29 20.91 1.23
C GLN A 49 30.83 19.47 1.44
N TYR A 50 29.60 19.17 1.04
CA TYR A 50 29.03 17.84 1.10
C TYR A 50 28.33 17.52 -0.22
N ILE A 51 28.70 16.38 -0.82
CA ILE A 51 28.09 15.88 -2.06
C ILE A 51 27.18 14.71 -1.68
N PRO A 52 25.85 14.84 -1.82
CA PRO A 52 24.93 13.75 -1.56
C PRO A 52 25.14 12.57 -2.51
N ILE A 53 25.09 11.35 -1.96
CA ILE A 53 25.17 10.12 -2.73
C ILE A 53 23.76 9.67 -3.12
N ALA A 54 23.54 9.39 -4.41
CA ALA A 54 22.30 8.81 -4.93
C ALA A 54 21.99 7.45 -4.28
N THR A 55 20.73 7.03 -4.27
CA THR A 55 20.29 5.75 -3.66
C THR A 55 20.00 4.78 -4.79
N ASN A 56 20.62 3.61 -4.73
CA ASN A 56 20.39 2.61 -5.75
C ASN A 56 18.90 2.18 -5.76
N GLY A 57 18.25 2.29 -6.91
CA GLY A 57 16.89 1.76 -7.12
C GLY A 57 15.74 2.76 -7.02
N THR A 58 15.99 4.08 -7.00
CA THR A 58 14.95 5.08 -7.30
C THR A 58 15.08 5.55 -8.75
N TRP A 59 13.97 5.70 -9.46
CA TRP A 59 14.01 6.18 -10.85
C TRP A 59 14.40 7.67 -10.90
N GLN A 60 14.14 8.42 -9.83
CA GLN A 60 14.55 9.81 -9.67
C GLN A 60 16.09 9.95 -9.69
N ASP A 61 16.80 9.02 -9.06
CA ASP A 61 18.27 8.99 -9.10
C ASP A 61 18.82 8.60 -10.50
N LEU A 62 17.99 8.03 -11.39
CA LEU A 62 18.34 7.73 -12.79
C LEU A 62 18.15 8.93 -13.73
N LEU A 63 17.54 10.01 -13.26
CA LEU A 63 17.37 11.20 -14.08
C LEU A 63 18.72 11.83 -14.34
N SER A 64 19.07 11.97 -15.61
CA SER A 64 20.22 12.75 -15.98
C SER A 64 19.97 14.20 -15.55
N ASN A 65 20.74 14.71 -14.60
CA ASN A 65 20.74 16.13 -14.22
C ASN A 65 21.30 17.03 -15.33
N ALA A 66 21.20 16.64 -16.59
CA ALA A 66 21.90 17.22 -17.72
C ALA A 66 21.45 18.66 -18.04
N ASP A 67 20.24 19.03 -17.62
CA ASP A 67 19.61 20.34 -17.78
C ASP A 67 19.48 21.12 -16.46
N ALA A 68 20.22 20.73 -15.40
CA ALA A 68 20.22 21.45 -14.11
C ALA A 68 20.81 22.87 -14.19
N ASN A 69 21.29 23.28 -15.36
CA ASN A 69 21.68 24.66 -15.67
C ASN A 69 20.52 25.57 -16.05
N ILE A 70 19.34 25.02 -16.30
CA ILE A 70 18.11 25.76 -16.57
C ILE A 70 17.20 25.59 -15.36
N TYR A 71 16.60 26.69 -14.90
CA TYR A 71 15.64 26.61 -13.81
C TYR A 71 14.49 25.67 -14.19
N SER A 72 14.25 24.69 -13.34
CA SER A 72 13.11 23.79 -13.44
C SER A 72 12.65 23.47 -12.04
N ALA A 73 11.34 23.53 -11.82
CA ALA A 73 10.75 23.27 -10.52
C ALA A 73 10.88 21.81 -10.07
N LYS A 74 11.51 20.92 -10.87
CA LYS A 74 11.96 19.59 -10.44
C LYS A 74 13.24 19.65 -9.60
N TYR A 75 14.08 20.68 -9.80
CA TYR A 75 15.38 20.85 -9.17
C TYR A 75 15.36 21.73 -7.92
N ASP A 76 14.19 22.22 -7.50
CA ASP A 76 14.12 23.02 -6.27
C ASP A 76 14.72 22.25 -5.09
N MET A 77 15.48 23.01 -4.31
CA MET A 77 16.03 22.60 -3.03
C MET A 77 15.50 23.55 -1.98
N SER A 78 15.57 23.15 -0.73
CA SER A 78 15.17 24.00 0.39
C SER A 78 16.12 23.83 1.55
N ILE A 79 16.32 24.88 2.33
CA ILE A 79 17.18 24.88 3.51
C ILE A 79 16.46 25.60 4.63
N SER A 80 16.55 25.06 5.84
CA SER A 80 16.13 25.74 7.06
C SER A 80 17.10 25.45 8.20
N ILE A 81 17.58 26.51 8.85
CA ILE A 81 18.53 26.47 9.97
C ILE A 81 17.77 26.81 11.25
N ASN A 82 17.87 25.96 12.28
CA ASN A 82 17.32 26.27 13.60
C ASN A 82 18.31 27.07 14.45
N SER A 83 17.84 27.62 15.57
CA SER A 83 18.66 28.40 16.51
C SER A 83 19.77 27.60 17.20
N ARG A 84 19.66 26.25 17.22
CA ARG A 84 20.65 25.32 17.81
C ARG A 84 21.78 24.96 16.85
N GLY A 85 21.64 25.28 15.56
CA GLY A 85 22.59 24.92 14.51
C GLY A 85 22.26 23.62 13.76
N ASP A 86 21.09 23.04 13.97
CA ASP A 86 20.60 21.93 13.14
C ASP A 86 20.00 22.48 11.84
N VAL A 87 20.22 21.73 10.76
CA VAL A 87 19.98 22.18 9.39
C VAL A 87 19.19 21.11 8.67
N LEU A 88 18.04 21.49 8.13
CA LEU A 88 17.31 20.68 7.18
C LEU A 88 17.68 21.10 5.78
N VAL A 89 18.01 20.13 4.92
CA VAL A 89 18.21 20.36 3.50
C VAL A 89 17.30 19.43 2.71
N GLY A 90 16.27 20.00 2.09
CA GLY A 90 15.35 19.29 1.22
C GLY A 90 15.83 19.28 -0.23
N MET A 91 15.75 18.11 -0.87
CA MET A 91 16.11 17.91 -2.27
C MET A 91 15.07 17.00 -2.93
N GLN A 92 14.06 17.61 -3.53
CA GLN A 92 12.92 16.88 -4.09
C GLN A 92 13.28 15.98 -5.28
N HIS A 93 14.29 16.35 -6.08
CA HIS A 93 14.73 15.59 -7.25
C HIS A 93 15.38 14.25 -6.90
N ILE A 94 15.88 14.08 -5.68
CA ILE A 94 16.36 12.80 -5.12
C ILE A 94 15.46 12.29 -3.99
N ASN A 95 14.28 12.90 -3.84
CA ASN A 95 13.22 12.57 -2.91
C ASN A 95 13.71 12.45 -1.44
N ARG A 96 14.45 13.46 -0.96
CA ARG A 96 15.13 13.41 0.33
C ARG A 96 15.11 14.70 1.12
N VAL A 97 15.12 14.53 2.44
CA VAL A 97 15.50 15.57 3.39
C VAL A 97 16.66 15.08 4.23
N PHE A 98 17.72 15.86 4.26
CA PHE A 98 18.91 15.62 5.07
C PHE A 98 18.83 16.44 6.35
N LEU A 99 19.30 15.85 7.45
CA LEU A 99 19.51 16.53 8.72
C LEU A 99 21.01 16.62 8.97
N PHE A 100 21.50 17.85 9.11
CA PHE A 100 22.87 18.15 9.51
C PHE A 100 22.89 18.93 10.81
N SER A 101 24.06 18.98 11.46
CA SER A 101 24.32 19.85 12.59
C SER A 101 25.63 20.62 12.40
N VAL A 102 25.60 21.88 12.78
CA VAL A 102 26.71 22.84 12.73
C VAL A 102 26.90 23.42 14.11
N ASN A 103 28.14 23.46 14.58
CA ASN A 103 28.47 24.16 15.82
C ASN A 103 28.37 25.68 15.60
N VAL A 104 27.34 26.31 16.17
CA VAL A 104 27.05 27.75 16.00
C VAL A 104 28.20 28.65 16.47
N SER A 105 28.92 28.24 17.52
CA SER A 105 30.05 29.01 18.07
C SER A 105 31.30 28.89 17.21
N ASN A 106 31.48 27.77 16.53
CA ASN A 106 32.63 27.50 15.68
C ASN A 106 32.23 26.68 14.44
N PRO A 107 31.61 27.32 13.44
CA PRO A 107 31.14 26.65 12.25
C PRO A 107 32.37 26.31 11.41
N ILE A 108 32.87 25.08 11.53
CA ILE A 108 34.01 24.56 10.73
C ILE A 108 33.54 23.45 9.79
N GLN A 109 32.60 22.62 10.24
CA GLN A 109 32.19 21.42 9.54
C GLN A 109 30.67 21.26 9.57
N LEU A 110 30.13 20.75 8.46
CA LEU A 110 28.73 20.33 8.35
C LEU A 110 28.66 18.84 8.71
N THR A 111 28.16 18.52 9.91
CA THR A 111 28.08 17.14 10.40
C THR A 111 26.79 16.50 9.93
N TYR A 112 26.88 15.42 9.16
CA TYR A 112 25.71 14.63 8.75
C TYR A 112 25.16 13.82 9.93
N ILE A 113 23.87 13.98 10.26
CA ILE A 113 23.20 13.20 11.29
C ILE A 113 22.43 12.05 10.63
N SER A 114 21.50 12.40 9.74
CA SER A 114 20.56 11.43 9.19
C SER A 114 19.87 11.93 7.92
N ARG A 115 19.08 11.05 7.30
CA ARG A 115 18.27 11.36 6.13
C ARG A 115 16.94 10.63 6.19
N ASN A 116 15.91 11.24 5.63
CA ASN A 116 14.62 10.61 5.40
C ASN A 116 14.34 10.57 3.89
N THR A 117 13.89 9.41 3.44
CA THR A 117 13.45 9.13 2.07
C THR A 117 11.99 8.68 2.11
N ASN A 118 11.10 9.35 1.37
CA ASN A 118 9.67 9.05 1.43
C ASN A 118 9.17 8.42 0.12
N GLY A 119 9.10 7.08 0.05
CA GLY A 119 8.51 6.36 -1.09
C GLY A 119 9.21 6.54 -2.45
N ARG A 120 8.55 6.07 -3.53
CA ARG A 120 9.09 6.10 -4.91
C ARG A 120 8.41 7.11 -5.86
N SER A 121 7.33 7.78 -5.45
CA SER A 121 6.52 8.67 -6.30
C SER A 121 6.29 10.07 -5.68
N LEU A 122 7.04 10.39 -4.63
CA LEU A 122 6.92 11.64 -3.88
C LEU A 122 8.13 12.54 -4.15
N GLY A 123 7.92 13.85 -4.02
CA GLY A 123 8.91 14.91 -4.04
C GLY A 123 9.17 15.41 -2.65
N ASN A 124 9.81 14.58 -1.84
CA ASN A 124 10.11 14.90 -0.46
C ASN A 124 11.17 16.00 -0.36
N GLY A 125 10.91 17.01 0.47
CA GLY A 125 11.84 18.10 0.70
C GLY A 125 11.78 19.21 -0.34
N ARG A 126 10.62 19.46 -0.97
CA ARG A 126 10.43 20.64 -1.82
C ARG A 126 10.69 21.92 -1.03
N SER A 127 10.08 22.01 0.15
CA SER A 127 10.31 23.07 1.12
C SER A 127 10.40 22.46 2.52
N VAL A 128 11.26 23.01 3.37
CA VAL A 128 11.51 22.55 4.74
C VAL A 128 11.53 23.75 5.66
N ALA A 129 10.99 23.60 6.87
CA ALA A 129 10.90 24.68 7.84
C ALA A 129 10.96 24.14 9.27
N TRP A 130 11.62 24.88 10.16
CA TRP A 130 11.66 24.58 11.59
C TRP A 130 10.53 25.29 12.36
N LEU A 131 9.97 24.61 13.35
CA LEU A 131 8.89 25.07 14.21
C LEU A 131 9.20 24.78 15.68
N ASP A 132 8.44 25.41 16.58
CA ASP A 132 8.54 25.24 18.03
C ASP A 132 9.97 25.39 18.55
N ASN A 133 10.61 26.50 18.15
CA ASN A 133 12.02 26.79 18.45
C ASN A 133 13.00 25.70 17.98
N GLY A 134 12.66 25.00 16.90
CA GLY A 134 13.52 23.99 16.27
C GLY A 134 13.27 22.56 16.73
N ASN A 135 12.18 22.29 17.46
CA ASN A 135 11.82 20.95 17.93
C ASN A 135 10.99 20.16 16.93
N VAL A 136 10.23 20.86 16.09
CA VAL A 136 9.37 20.24 15.07
C VAL A 136 9.86 20.67 13.69
N ALA A 137 9.90 19.73 12.75
CA ALA A 137 10.19 20.01 11.36
C ALA A 137 8.93 19.87 10.51
N ALA A 138 8.63 20.88 9.70
CA ALA A 138 7.62 20.83 8.66
C ALA A 138 8.28 20.57 7.31
N ILE A 139 7.77 19.58 6.58
CA ILE A 139 8.35 19.13 5.32
C ILE A 139 7.25 19.08 4.27
N LEU A 140 7.40 19.90 3.23
CA LEU A 140 6.52 19.92 2.08
C LEU A 140 6.92 18.81 1.11
N VAL A 141 5.94 17.97 0.79
CA VAL A 141 6.04 16.83 -0.12
C VAL A 141 5.03 16.99 -1.25
N ASN A 142 5.50 16.94 -2.49
CA ASN A 142 4.63 17.00 -3.66
C ASN A 142 4.48 15.63 -4.33
N ILE A 143 3.29 15.33 -4.82
CA ILE A 143 3.04 14.13 -5.62
C ILE A 143 3.27 14.46 -7.09
N TYR A 144 4.01 13.60 -7.79
CA TYR A 144 4.32 13.77 -9.21
C TYR A 144 3.52 12.83 -10.11
N SER A 145 3.17 13.34 -11.28
CA SER A 145 2.91 12.52 -12.47
C SER A 145 4.22 12.13 -13.18
N LEU A 146 4.17 11.14 -14.08
CA LEU A 146 5.31 10.74 -14.93
C LEU A 146 5.84 11.90 -15.80
N SER A 147 5.01 12.90 -16.06
CA SER A 147 5.34 14.12 -16.80
C SER A 147 5.82 15.28 -15.91
N TYR A 148 6.15 15.04 -14.63
CA TYR A 148 6.59 16.06 -13.68
C TYR A 148 5.59 17.20 -13.44
N GLN A 149 4.29 16.95 -13.63
CA GLN A 149 3.23 17.87 -13.22
C GLN A 149 2.79 17.54 -11.79
N TRP A 150 2.67 18.57 -10.95
CA TRP A 150 2.21 18.45 -9.57
C TRP A 150 0.70 18.19 -9.53
N SER A 151 0.29 17.10 -8.89
CA SER A 151 -1.13 16.77 -8.71
C SER A 151 -1.66 17.19 -7.35
N SER A 152 -0.85 17.04 -6.29
CA SER A 152 -1.22 17.40 -4.92
C SER A 152 0.02 17.57 -4.04
N SER A 153 -0.17 18.25 -2.91
CA SER A 153 0.87 18.52 -1.92
C SER A 153 0.41 18.17 -0.51
N GLN A 154 1.35 17.72 0.30
CA GLN A 154 1.15 17.42 1.72
C GLN A 154 2.33 17.95 2.54
N ILE A 155 2.06 18.39 3.76
CA ILE A 155 3.05 18.84 4.73
C ILE A 155 3.10 17.80 5.83
N TYR A 156 4.29 17.27 6.09
CA TYR A 156 4.54 16.31 7.15
C TYR A 156 5.22 17.01 8.30
N PHE A 157 4.68 16.84 9.51
CA PHE A 157 5.26 17.36 10.73
C PHE A 157 6.00 16.23 11.46
N TYR A 158 7.28 16.43 11.76
CA TYR A 158 8.10 15.45 12.47
C TYR A 158 8.59 16.02 13.79
N ASP A 159 8.47 15.22 14.86
CA ASP A 159 9.17 15.50 16.12
C ASP A 159 10.64 15.15 15.98
N MET A 160 11.51 16.12 16.29
CA MET A 160 12.96 15.99 16.21
C MET A 160 13.61 15.80 17.58
N GLN A 161 12.83 15.72 18.68
CA GLN A 161 13.35 15.48 20.03
C GLN A 161 13.42 14.00 20.41
N SER A 162 12.42 13.20 20.05
CA SER A 162 12.23 11.85 20.60
C SER A 162 12.92 10.72 19.81
N SER A 163 13.30 10.96 18.56
CA SER A 163 13.94 9.93 17.71
C SER A 163 14.90 10.52 16.67
N ILE A 164 15.87 9.70 16.23
CA ILE A 164 16.73 10.05 15.10
C ILE A 164 15.84 10.06 13.85
N TYR A 165 15.53 11.25 13.35
CA TYR A 165 14.79 11.45 12.11
C TYR A 165 15.38 10.62 10.97
N ASN A 166 14.65 9.64 10.47
CA ASN A 166 15.13 8.70 9.45
C ASN A 166 13.97 8.22 8.58
N SER A 167 14.22 7.35 7.60
CA SER A 167 13.15 6.87 6.70
C SER A 167 12.06 6.03 7.36
N ASN A 168 12.25 5.56 8.60
CA ASN A 168 11.26 4.82 9.39
C ASN A 168 10.52 5.71 10.40
N SER A 169 10.85 7.00 10.51
CA SER A 169 10.19 7.91 11.45
C SER A 169 8.74 8.15 11.04
N THR A 170 7.82 8.04 11.99
CA THR A 170 6.42 8.38 11.78
C THR A 170 6.20 9.88 12.01
N PRO A 171 5.43 10.57 11.13
CA PRO A 171 5.10 11.97 11.35
C PRO A 171 4.13 12.12 12.53
N LEU A 172 4.24 13.24 13.26
CA LEU A 172 3.26 13.67 14.27
C LEU A 172 1.87 13.88 13.67
N SER A 173 1.83 14.56 12.53
CA SER A 173 0.62 14.81 11.76
C SER A 173 0.96 15.14 10.31
N VAL A 174 -0.05 15.07 9.44
CA VAL A 174 0.07 15.41 8.02
C VAL A 174 -1.02 16.42 7.69
N PHE A 175 -0.72 17.43 6.89
CA PHE A 175 -1.68 18.41 6.39
C PHE A 175 -1.70 18.41 4.85
N PRO A 176 -2.85 18.49 4.18
CA PRO A 176 -4.20 18.40 4.74
C PRO A 176 -4.51 17.00 5.27
N ASN A 177 -5.42 16.96 6.23
CA ASN A 177 -5.98 15.73 6.79
C ASN A 177 -7.50 15.86 6.92
N TYR A 178 -8.13 14.87 7.53
CA TYR A 178 -9.58 14.78 7.65
C TYR A 178 -10.19 15.86 8.57
N HIS A 179 -9.43 16.43 9.50
CA HIS A 179 -9.86 17.53 10.37
C HIS A 179 -9.51 18.91 9.80
N GLN A 180 -8.39 18.98 9.09
CA GLN A 180 -7.85 20.19 8.50
C GLN A 180 -7.97 20.06 6.98
N LEU A 181 -9.21 20.18 6.50
CA LEU A 181 -9.52 20.15 5.08
C LEU A 181 -9.06 21.43 4.39
N LEU A 182 -8.67 21.31 3.12
CA LEU A 182 -8.38 22.47 2.29
C LEU A 182 -9.70 23.20 1.96
N PRO A 183 -9.77 24.52 2.13
CA PRO A 183 -10.89 25.31 1.63
C PRO A 183 -10.98 25.20 0.10
N GLU A 184 -12.19 25.30 -0.45
CA GLU A 184 -12.40 25.25 -1.91
C GLU A 184 -11.64 26.35 -2.67
N SER A 185 -11.35 27.47 -2.01
CA SER A 185 -10.58 28.58 -2.56
C SER A 185 -9.07 28.31 -2.64
N PHE A 186 -8.57 27.24 -2.00
CA PHE A 186 -7.15 26.94 -1.87
C PHE A 186 -6.76 25.78 -2.79
N SER A 187 -5.68 25.93 -3.56
CA SER A 187 -5.22 24.89 -4.48
C SER A 187 -4.62 23.71 -3.71
N PRO A 188 -4.82 22.45 -4.16
CA PRO A 188 -4.19 21.27 -3.55
C PRO A 188 -2.68 21.19 -3.82
N VAL A 189 -2.11 22.11 -4.61
CA VAL A 189 -0.69 22.18 -4.91
C VAL A 189 -0.06 23.37 -4.20
N PHE A 190 0.93 23.07 -3.36
CA PHE A 190 1.65 24.06 -2.56
C PHE A 190 3.01 24.38 -3.18
N ILE A 191 3.38 25.65 -3.12
CA ILE A 191 4.67 26.14 -3.63
C ILE A 191 5.71 26.17 -2.53
N ASN A 192 5.36 26.74 -1.38
CA ASN A 192 6.34 26.99 -0.32
C ASN A 192 5.69 26.98 1.07
N ILE A 193 6.51 26.64 2.07
CA ILE A 193 6.22 26.83 3.48
C ILE A 193 7.26 27.78 4.07
N ILE A 194 6.82 28.69 4.92
CA ILE A 194 7.67 29.65 5.61
C ILE A 194 7.29 29.60 7.08
N SER A 195 8.24 29.29 7.96
CA SER A 195 7.98 29.31 9.40
C SER A 195 8.48 30.58 10.05
N SER A 196 7.79 30.96 11.11
CA SER A 196 8.33 31.80 12.17
C SER A 196 8.72 30.91 13.37
N THR A 197 9.01 31.51 14.53
CA THR A 197 9.34 30.74 15.74
C THR A 197 8.23 29.77 16.17
N THR A 198 6.97 30.10 15.88
CA THR A 198 5.79 29.35 16.36
C THR A 198 4.68 29.18 15.32
N SER A 199 4.70 29.94 14.22
CA SER A 199 3.63 29.92 13.21
C SER A 199 4.18 29.42 11.88
N LEU A 200 3.32 28.84 11.05
CA LEU A 200 3.68 28.40 9.70
C LEU A 200 2.78 29.07 8.69
N THR A 201 3.37 29.65 7.65
CA THR A 201 2.64 30.18 6.50
C THR A 201 2.83 29.24 5.33
N LEU A 202 1.72 28.85 4.71
CA LEU A 202 1.65 28.03 3.53
C LEU A 202 1.20 28.90 2.34
N MET A 203 1.87 28.72 1.20
CA MET A 203 1.53 29.37 -0.06
C MET A 203 1.17 28.33 -1.12
N ASP A 204 0.03 28.53 -1.78
CA ASP A 204 -0.40 27.69 -2.91
C ASP A 204 0.10 28.21 -4.27
N VAL A 205 -0.19 27.47 -5.34
CA VAL A 205 0.17 27.85 -6.72
C VAL A 205 -0.54 29.09 -7.26
N ASN A 206 -1.65 29.49 -6.65
CA ASN A 206 -2.42 30.66 -7.06
C ASN A 206 -1.99 31.92 -6.27
N GLY A 207 -1.04 31.79 -5.34
CA GLY A 207 -0.57 32.88 -4.48
C GLY A 207 -1.44 33.10 -3.24
N ASN A 208 -2.35 32.17 -2.93
CA ASN A 208 -3.15 32.22 -1.72
C ASN A 208 -2.31 31.83 -0.50
N LEU A 209 -2.57 32.49 0.63
CA LEU A 209 -1.83 32.30 1.87
C LEU A 209 -2.73 31.71 2.95
N LEU A 210 -2.22 30.67 3.62
CA LEU A 210 -2.82 30.05 4.81
C LEU A 210 -1.82 30.12 5.97
N ILE A 211 -2.21 30.71 7.08
CA ILE A 211 -1.38 30.92 8.26
C ILE A 211 -1.87 30.03 9.40
N PHE A 212 -1.01 29.12 9.83
CA PHE A 212 -1.19 28.27 11.01
C PHE A 212 -0.66 28.98 12.24
N ASN A 213 -1.55 29.28 13.17
CA ASN A 213 -1.21 29.78 14.48
C ASN A 213 -1.08 28.61 15.47
N PRO A 214 -0.12 28.68 16.41
CA PRO A 214 0.04 27.64 17.43
C PRO A 214 -1.20 27.59 18.33
N THR A 215 -1.68 26.39 18.61
CA THR A 215 -2.78 26.16 19.53
C THR A 215 -2.27 25.53 20.82
N PRO A 216 -2.92 25.83 21.97
CA PRO A 216 -2.54 25.24 23.25
C PRO A 216 -2.80 23.72 23.27
N PRO A 217 -2.26 22.99 24.26
CA PRO A 217 -2.56 21.58 24.47
C PRO A 217 -4.08 21.35 24.54
N GLY A 218 -4.54 20.24 23.96
CA GLY A 218 -5.95 19.90 23.83
C GLY A 218 -6.68 20.58 22.66
N PHE A 219 -6.02 21.45 21.88
CA PHE A 219 -6.63 22.12 20.72
C PHE A 219 -5.78 21.96 19.46
N TYR A 220 -6.40 21.86 18.29
CA TYR A 220 -5.74 21.87 16.97
C TYR A 220 -6.12 23.13 16.17
N PRO A 221 -5.27 23.54 15.22
CA PRO A 221 -5.58 24.68 14.34
C PRO A 221 -6.53 24.23 13.24
N SER A 222 -7.83 24.51 13.37
CA SER A 222 -8.81 24.23 12.33
C SER A 222 -8.85 25.35 11.29
N ILE A 223 -9.19 24.99 10.06
CA ILE A 223 -9.22 25.93 8.94
C ILE A 223 -10.66 26.41 8.74
N PRO A 224 -10.91 27.72 8.77
CA PRO A 224 -12.25 28.23 8.50
C PRO A 224 -12.64 27.95 7.04
N ALA A 225 -13.84 27.39 6.83
CA ALA A 225 -14.37 27.06 5.51
C ALA A 225 -14.66 28.30 4.65
N THR A 226 -14.88 29.46 5.28
CA THR A 226 -15.15 30.73 4.61
C THR A 226 -14.25 31.82 5.19
N GLY A 227 -13.73 32.69 4.33
CA GLY A 227 -12.82 33.75 4.76
C GLY A 227 -12.23 34.52 3.59
N SER A 228 -11.73 35.73 3.89
CA SER A 228 -10.90 36.50 2.97
C SER A 228 -9.43 36.09 3.15
N ILE A 229 -8.66 36.07 2.08
CA ILE A 229 -7.25 35.70 2.09
C ILE A 229 -6.43 36.86 2.68
N PRO A 230 -5.44 36.64 3.56
CA PRO A 230 -4.93 35.34 4.03
C PRO A 230 -5.89 34.62 4.99
N LEU A 231 -6.02 33.31 4.80
CA LEU A 231 -6.75 32.43 5.73
C LEU A 231 -5.91 32.23 6.99
N ILE A 232 -6.52 32.35 8.16
CA ILE A 232 -5.84 32.17 9.45
C ILE A 232 -6.58 31.06 10.20
N THR A 233 -5.84 30.08 10.70
CA THR A 233 -6.43 28.97 11.46
C THR A 233 -7.01 29.45 12.79
N VAL A 234 -8.10 28.83 13.21
CA VAL A 234 -8.74 29.05 14.51
C VAL A 234 -8.49 27.85 15.43
N SER A 235 -8.54 28.08 16.74
CA SER A 235 -8.29 27.02 17.73
C SER A 235 -9.57 26.22 18.00
N GLU A 236 -9.54 24.92 17.73
CA GLU A 236 -10.68 24.02 17.96
C GLU A 236 -10.26 22.85 18.85
N ALA A 237 -11.16 22.38 19.72
CA ALA A 237 -10.84 21.35 20.70
C ALA A 237 -10.59 20.01 20.01
N CYS A 238 -9.60 19.24 20.50
CA CYS A 238 -9.32 17.90 19.98
C CYS A 238 -10.59 17.04 19.98
N PRO A 239 -10.89 16.38 18.86
CA PRO A 239 -12.03 15.47 18.77
C PRO A 239 -11.88 14.28 19.71
N LEU A 240 -13.01 13.61 19.94
CA LEU A 240 -13.09 12.42 20.78
C LEU A 240 -12.09 11.35 20.31
N GLY A 241 -11.47 10.63 21.24
CA GLY A 241 -10.46 9.61 20.93
C GLY A 241 -9.08 10.15 20.55
N MET A 242 -8.88 11.48 20.60
CA MET A 242 -7.60 12.11 20.27
C MET A 242 -7.15 13.12 21.31
N TYR A 243 -5.85 13.29 21.49
CA TYR A 243 -5.29 14.20 22.47
C TYR A 243 -4.19 15.05 21.84
N LYS A 244 -3.82 16.14 22.52
CA LYS A 244 -2.63 16.93 22.19
C LYS A 244 -2.02 17.43 23.49
N ASP A 245 -0.82 16.97 23.78
CA ASP A 245 -0.11 17.24 25.04
C ASP A 245 0.76 18.51 24.96
N GLN A 246 1.12 18.95 23.76
CA GLN A 246 2.02 20.07 23.53
C GLN A 246 1.34 21.24 22.79
N THR A 247 1.86 22.45 23.01
CA THR A 247 1.49 23.60 22.17
C THR A 247 2.17 23.46 20.82
N GLY A 248 1.47 23.79 19.73
CA GLY A 248 2.06 23.72 18.39
C GLY A 248 1.00 23.83 17.30
N ILE A 249 1.42 23.67 16.04
CA ILE A 249 0.52 23.76 14.89
C ILE A 249 0.08 22.38 14.35
N ASN A 250 0.60 21.29 14.91
CA ASN A 250 0.22 19.94 14.53
C ASN A 250 -1.23 19.63 14.94
N ASP A 251 -1.82 18.68 14.22
CA ASP A 251 -3.12 18.13 14.56
C ASP A 251 -3.05 17.31 15.87
N CYS A 252 -4.22 17.00 16.43
CA CYS A 252 -4.34 16.07 17.54
C CYS A 252 -3.88 14.66 17.12
N ILE A 253 -3.42 13.88 18.09
CA ILE A 253 -2.90 12.52 17.90
C ILE A 253 -3.93 11.52 18.41
N LEU A 254 -4.11 10.39 17.72
CA LEU A 254 -4.99 9.32 18.17
C LEU A 254 -4.52 8.75 19.51
N CYS A 255 -5.45 8.48 20.42
CA CYS A 255 -5.14 7.75 21.64
C CYS A 255 -4.57 6.37 21.32
N PRO A 256 -3.42 5.98 21.90
CA PRO A 256 -2.85 4.66 21.67
C PRO A 256 -3.78 3.55 22.18
N THR A 257 -3.60 2.34 21.64
CA THR A 257 -4.32 1.14 22.08
C THR A 257 -4.21 0.94 23.60
N GLY A 258 -5.30 0.55 24.26
CA GLY A 258 -5.37 0.41 25.72
C GLY A 258 -5.69 1.71 26.46
N THR A 259 -5.83 2.83 25.74
CA THR A 259 -6.25 4.12 26.31
C THR A 259 -7.48 4.66 25.60
N LYS A 260 -8.23 5.52 26.28
CA LYS A 260 -9.42 6.20 25.76
C LYS A 260 -9.39 7.69 26.05
N ASN A 261 -10.18 8.42 25.28
CA ASN A 261 -10.47 9.82 25.54
C ASN A 261 -11.90 10.18 25.16
N SER A 262 -12.72 10.47 26.17
CA SER A 262 -14.12 10.90 26.02
C SER A 262 -14.27 12.35 25.55
N GLY A 263 -13.17 13.00 25.12
CA GLY A 263 -13.13 14.39 24.66
C GLY A 263 -13.04 15.39 25.79
N ASN A 264 -13.10 16.68 25.41
CA ASN A 264 -13.00 17.88 26.27
C ASN A 264 -11.60 18.50 26.37
N ALA A 265 -10.97 18.80 25.21
CA ALA A 265 -9.65 19.46 25.13
C ALA A 265 -8.58 18.83 26.02
N THR A 266 -8.57 17.50 26.05
CA THR A 266 -7.73 16.70 26.93
C THR A 266 -6.31 16.59 26.39
N ILE A 267 -5.36 16.69 27.32
CA ILE A 267 -3.93 16.70 27.04
C ILE A 267 -3.28 15.31 27.11
N GLN A 268 -4.03 14.31 27.58
CA GLN A 268 -3.56 12.93 27.73
C GLN A 268 -4.73 11.95 27.62
N CYS A 269 -4.45 10.74 27.17
CA CYS A 269 -5.43 9.66 27.17
C CYS A 269 -5.46 8.95 28.52
N THR A 270 -6.65 8.49 28.91
CA THR A 270 -6.86 7.74 30.15
C THR A 270 -6.74 6.25 29.88
N PRO A 271 -6.06 5.46 30.74
CA PRO A 271 -5.96 4.02 30.54
C PRO A 271 -7.33 3.37 30.71
N CYS A 272 -7.57 2.31 29.97
CA CYS A 272 -8.81 1.55 30.05
C CYS A 272 -8.80 0.57 31.22
N ALA A 273 -9.98 0.28 31.77
CA ALA A 273 -10.16 -0.69 32.84
C ALA A 273 -9.69 -2.11 32.42
N PRO A 274 -9.15 -2.92 33.36
CA PRO A 274 -8.51 -4.20 33.04
C PRO A 274 -9.41 -5.24 32.35
N ASP A 275 -10.73 -5.18 32.55
CA ASP A 275 -11.72 -6.09 31.93
C ASP A 275 -12.39 -5.49 30.67
N THR A 276 -11.77 -4.46 30.11
CA THR A 276 -12.29 -3.72 28.95
C THR A 276 -11.25 -3.59 27.85
N PHE A 277 -11.73 -3.45 26.63
CA PHE A 277 -10.91 -3.29 25.44
C PHE A 277 -11.03 -1.87 24.89
N CYS A 278 -9.87 -1.28 24.55
CA CYS A 278 -9.75 -0.01 23.87
C CYS A 278 -8.80 -0.14 22.69
N SER A 279 -9.37 0.00 21.50
CA SER A 279 -8.66 0.14 20.22
C SER A 279 -7.95 1.50 20.10
N LEU A 280 -7.16 1.65 19.04
CA LEU A 280 -6.58 2.94 18.65
C LEU A 280 -7.70 3.97 18.45
N GLY A 281 -7.56 5.17 19.04
CA GLY A 281 -8.54 6.24 18.91
C GLY A 281 -9.84 6.03 19.71
N SER A 282 -9.79 5.24 20.79
CA SER A 282 -11.00 4.90 21.56
C SER A 282 -11.62 6.09 22.26
N VAL A 283 -12.94 6.22 22.15
CA VAL A 283 -13.72 7.22 22.91
C VAL A 283 -14.20 6.65 24.23
N SER A 284 -14.67 5.39 24.22
CA SER A 284 -15.13 4.68 25.41
C SER A 284 -14.52 3.28 25.49
N GLU A 285 -14.63 2.69 26.68
CA GLU A 285 -14.27 1.29 26.93
C GLU A 285 -15.36 0.36 26.37
N ILE A 286 -14.93 -0.75 25.78
CA ILE A 286 -15.81 -1.83 25.34
C ILE A 286 -15.65 -2.98 26.33
N SER A 287 -16.74 -3.51 26.88
CA SER A 287 -16.67 -4.70 27.74
C SER A 287 -16.26 -5.93 26.94
N GLN A 288 -15.36 -6.75 27.48
CA GLN A 288 -14.87 -7.94 26.79
C GLN A 288 -15.98 -8.97 26.51
N SER A 289 -17.05 -9.01 27.30
CA SER A 289 -18.24 -9.84 27.05
C SER A 289 -19.01 -9.43 25.79
N ALA A 290 -18.90 -8.17 25.34
CA ALA A 290 -19.51 -7.72 24.09
C ALA A 290 -18.75 -8.21 22.84
N LEU A 291 -17.53 -8.75 23.03
CA LEU A 291 -16.63 -9.24 21.98
C LEU A 291 -16.58 -10.78 21.91
N GLU A 292 -17.58 -11.48 22.45
CA GLU A 292 -17.63 -12.94 22.67
C GLU A 292 -17.37 -13.85 21.45
N ILE A 293 -17.16 -13.30 20.24
CA ILE A 293 -16.74 -14.07 19.06
C ILE A 293 -15.62 -13.32 18.32
N ILE A 294 -14.37 -13.51 18.74
CA ILE A 294 -13.20 -13.16 17.92
C ILE A 294 -12.92 -14.36 17.01
N GLU A 295 -13.76 -14.59 16.00
CA GLU A 295 -13.20 -15.04 14.73
C GLU A 295 -12.76 -13.77 14.04
N GLN A 296 -11.50 -13.38 14.23
CA GLN A 296 -10.88 -12.40 13.37
C GLN A 296 -10.84 -13.04 11.98
N VAL A 297 -11.90 -12.85 11.20
CA VAL A 297 -11.91 -13.23 9.79
C VAL A 297 -10.81 -12.38 9.18
N ILE A 298 -9.71 -13.05 8.86
CA ILE A 298 -8.58 -12.50 8.12
C ILE A 298 -9.19 -11.68 6.98
N ALA A 299 -8.76 -10.42 6.84
CA ALA A 299 -9.28 -9.51 5.83
C ALA A 299 -9.54 -10.27 4.53
N TYR A 300 -10.77 -10.18 4.01
CA TYR A 300 -11.14 -10.81 2.73
C TYR A 300 -9.97 -10.63 1.76
N PRO A 301 -9.48 -11.70 1.12
CA PRO A 301 -8.37 -11.58 0.20
C PRO A 301 -8.70 -10.47 -0.79
N LYS A 302 -7.73 -9.57 -1.04
CA LYS A 302 -7.85 -8.59 -2.12
C LYS A 302 -8.38 -9.32 -3.35
N LEU A 303 -9.47 -8.80 -3.94
CA LEU A 303 -9.93 -9.30 -5.23
C LEU A 303 -8.72 -9.35 -6.18
N PRO A 304 -8.56 -10.43 -6.97
CA PRO A 304 -7.59 -10.40 -8.05
C PRO A 304 -7.89 -9.18 -8.92
N GLU A 305 -6.84 -8.47 -9.33
CA GLU A 305 -6.96 -7.25 -10.13
C GLU A 305 -7.63 -7.50 -11.49
N THR A 306 -7.81 -8.76 -11.88
CA THR A 306 -8.38 -9.17 -13.15
C THR A 306 -9.70 -9.93 -12.95
N THR A 307 -10.69 -9.57 -13.75
CA THR A 307 -12.01 -10.22 -13.80
C THR A 307 -12.08 -11.30 -14.89
N ILE A 308 -10.95 -11.62 -15.53
CA ILE A 308 -10.87 -12.53 -16.67
C ILE A 308 -10.75 -13.95 -16.14
N PHE A 309 -11.77 -14.77 -16.42
CA PHE A 309 -11.91 -16.11 -15.86
C PHE A 309 -10.71 -17.02 -16.16
N ASP A 310 -10.16 -16.92 -17.37
CA ASP A 310 -9.03 -17.73 -17.81
C ASP A 310 -7.75 -17.47 -17.00
N GLU A 311 -7.50 -16.21 -16.63
CA GLU A 311 -6.35 -15.82 -15.81
C GLU A 311 -6.49 -16.31 -14.37
N ILE A 312 -7.69 -16.23 -13.80
CA ILE A 312 -8.00 -16.74 -12.47
C ILE A 312 -7.85 -18.27 -12.43
N LEU A 313 -8.25 -18.96 -13.50
CA LEU A 313 -8.12 -20.41 -13.62
C LEU A 313 -6.65 -20.83 -13.72
N ILE A 314 -5.86 -20.11 -14.51
CA ILE A 314 -4.42 -20.33 -14.63
C ILE A 314 -3.71 -20.05 -13.30
N GLN A 315 -4.07 -18.96 -12.62
CA GLN A 315 -3.48 -18.58 -11.33
C GLN A 315 -3.80 -19.60 -10.23
N ASN A 316 -5.02 -20.13 -10.19
CA ASN A 316 -5.40 -21.20 -9.25
C ASN A 316 -4.82 -22.56 -9.62
N MET A 317 -4.65 -22.86 -10.91
CA MET A 317 -4.08 -24.14 -11.38
C MET A 317 -2.57 -24.26 -11.11
N PHE A 318 -1.88 -23.13 -10.91
CA PHE A 318 -0.42 -23.08 -10.67
C PHE A 318 -0.02 -22.43 -9.34
N HIS A 319 -0.93 -22.33 -8.36
CA HIS A 319 -0.59 -21.87 -7.03
C HIS A 319 0.18 -22.97 -6.26
N ILE A 320 1.44 -22.72 -5.89
CA ILE A 320 2.36 -23.72 -5.33
C ILE A 320 2.43 -23.59 -3.80
N GLY A 321 2.03 -24.63 -3.06
CA GLY A 321 2.15 -24.72 -1.60
C GLY A 321 2.61 -26.11 -1.13
N LEU A 322 3.53 -26.16 -0.15
CA LEU A 322 4.30 -27.34 0.26
C LEU A 322 3.46 -28.45 0.94
N GLY A 323 3.00 -29.45 0.17
CA GLY A 323 2.52 -30.71 0.77
C GLY A 323 1.77 -31.66 -0.15
N HIS A 324 1.03 -31.14 -1.13
CA HIS A 324 0.33 -31.95 -2.16
C HIS A 324 1.01 -31.88 -3.56
N CYS A 325 2.19 -31.25 -3.62
CA CYS A 325 2.86 -30.79 -4.84
C CYS A 325 3.26 -31.84 -5.89
N LEU A 326 3.56 -33.08 -5.51
CA LEU A 326 4.09 -34.05 -6.48
C LEU A 326 2.99 -34.81 -7.22
N LEU A 327 1.86 -35.09 -6.59
CA LEU A 327 0.84 -35.98 -7.16
C LEU A 327 -0.12 -35.31 -8.14
N VAL A 328 -0.21 -33.97 -8.17
CA VAL A 328 -1.14 -33.25 -9.07
C VAL A 328 -0.41 -32.46 -10.16
N SER A 329 0.92 -32.33 -10.08
CA SER A 329 1.71 -31.64 -11.10
C SER A 329 1.53 -32.33 -12.47
N PRO A 330 1.11 -31.61 -13.53
CA PRO A 330 1.10 -32.15 -14.88
C PRO A 330 2.48 -32.66 -15.32
N LEU A 331 3.55 -32.08 -14.78
CA LEU A 331 4.93 -32.50 -15.03
C LEU A 331 5.23 -33.88 -14.43
N PHE A 332 4.64 -34.20 -13.27
CA PHE A 332 4.79 -35.52 -12.65
C PHE A 332 4.07 -36.61 -13.44
N TRP A 333 2.81 -36.38 -13.84
CA TRP A 333 2.06 -37.34 -14.66
C TRP A 333 2.64 -37.51 -16.06
N THR A 334 3.13 -36.43 -16.68
CA THR A 334 3.82 -36.52 -17.98
C THR A 334 5.12 -37.32 -17.87
N LEU A 335 5.89 -37.20 -16.78
CA LEU A 335 7.07 -38.03 -16.53
C LEU A 335 6.72 -39.51 -16.29
N ILE A 336 5.65 -39.80 -15.54
CA ILE A 336 5.17 -41.19 -15.34
C ILE A 336 4.77 -41.81 -16.67
N ILE A 337 3.96 -41.10 -17.47
CA ILE A 337 3.50 -41.58 -18.78
C ILE A 337 4.68 -41.77 -19.73
N ALA A 338 5.65 -40.86 -19.74
CA ALA A 338 6.87 -40.97 -20.55
C ALA A 338 7.72 -42.20 -20.13
N SER A 339 7.88 -42.44 -18.83
CA SER A 339 8.60 -43.61 -18.30
C SER A 339 7.94 -44.93 -18.71
N LEU A 340 6.61 -45.02 -18.58
CA LEU A 340 5.82 -46.16 -19.04
C LEU A 340 5.95 -46.39 -20.55
N ALA A 341 5.93 -45.33 -21.36
CA ALA A 341 6.11 -45.43 -22.81
C ALA A 341 7.51 -45.94 -23.17
N ILE A 342 8.57 -45.45 -22.53
CA ILE A 342 9.95 -45.91 -22.74
C ILE A 342 10.09 -47.39 -22.35
N LEU A 343 9.50 -47.81 -21.23
CA LEU A 343 9.50 -49.20 -20.79
C LEU A 343 8.87 -50.13 -21.83
N ILE A 344 7.73 -49.74 -22.40
CA ILE A 344 7.04 -50.51 -23.45
C ILE A 344 7.94 -50.65 -24.69
N VAL A 345 8.61 -49.58 -25.12
CA VAL A 345 9.54 -49.62 -26.26
C VAL A 345 10.72 -50.56 -25.99
N ILE A 346 11.28 -50.54 -24.77
CA ILE A 346 12.37 -51.45 -24.37
C ILE A 346 11.91 -52.90 -24.38
N ILE A 347 10.72 -53.20 -23.83
CA ILE A 347 10.16 -54.55 -23.81
C ILE A 347 9.93 -55.05 -25.25
N MET A 348 9.39 -54.21 -26.13
CA MET A 348 9.22 -54.55 -27.55
C MET A 348 10.57 -54.79 -28.26
N GLY A 349 11.59 -53.99 -27.96
CA GLY A 349 12.96 -54.17 -28.46
C GLY A 349 13.59 -55.48 -27.98
N MET A 350 13.42 -55.80 -26.71
CA MET A 350 13.90 -57.06 -26.10
C MET A 350 13.19 -58.27 -26.71
N LEU A 351 11.86 -58.22 -26.89
CA LEU A 351 11.09 -59.26 -27.57
C LEU A 351 11.61 -59.49 -29.00
N LYS A 352 11.93 -58.42 -29.74
CA LYS A 352 12.51 -58.52 -31.08
C LYS A 352 13.90 -59.18 -31.07
N PHE A 353 14.74 -58.86 -30.07
CA PHE A 353 16.06 -59.49 -29.90
C PHE A 353 15.95 -60.98 -29.57
N PHE A 354 15.06 -61.35 -28.64
CA PHE A 354 14.82 -62.76 -28.28
C PHE A 354 14.22 -63.59 -29.43
N VAL A 355 13.35 -63.00 -30.25
CA VAL A 355 12.75 -63.68 -31.43
C VAL A 355 13.78 -63.90 -32.55
N ARG A 356 14.84 -63.09 -32.63
CA ARG A 356 15.90 -63.22 -33.66
C ARG A 356 16.98 -64.26 -33.31
N HIS A 357 17.01 -64.76 -32.07
CA HIS A 357 18.02 -65.72 -31.61
C HIS A 357 17.65 -67.17 -31.99
N PRO A 358 18.54 -67.94 -32.65
CA PRO A 358 18.20 -69.23 -33.29
C PRO A 358 17.82 -70.37 -32.33
N LYS A 359 18.03 -70.22 -31.01
CA LYS A 359 17.71 -71.24 -29.99
C LYS A 359 16.30 -71.12 -29.37
N CYS A 360 15.48 -70.14 -29.78
CA CYS A 360 14.18 -69.84 -29.16
C CYS A 360 12.95 -70.16 -30.04
N ALA A 361 13.02 -71.19 -30.89
CA ALA A 361 11.91 -71.58 -31.78
C ALA A 361 10.65 -72.08 -31.04
N GLN A 362 10.80 -72.72 -29.87
CA GLN A 362 9.66 -73.20 -29.07
C GLN A 362 8.92 -72.06 -28.34
N ILE A 363 9.65 -71.04 -27.89
CA ILE A 363 9.08 -69.88 -27.20
C ILE A 363 8.25 -69.03 -28.18
N ARG A 364 8.71 -68.91 -29.44
CA ARG A 364 7.95 -68.23 -30.51
C ARG A 364 6.54 -68.80 -30.71
N LYS A 365 6.38 -70.13 -30.66
CA LYS A 365 5.06 -70.78 -30.82
C LYS A 365 4.15 -70.56 -29.61
N ARG A 366 4.69 -70.53 -28.38
CA ARG A 366 3.90 -70.21 -27.17
C ARG A 366 3.44 -68.74 -27.15
N ILE A 367 4.31 -67.82 -27.55
CA ILE A 367 3.97 -66.38 -27.62
C ILE A 367 2.93 -66.13 -28.73
N GLN A 368 3.07 -66.75 -29.91
CA GLN A 368 2.07 -66.67 -30.98
C GLN A 368 0.70 -67.25 -30.58
N TRP A 369 0.67 -68.22 -29.68
CA TRP A 369 -0.59 -68.77 -29.16
C TRP A 369 -1.29 -67.80 -28.18
N ILE A 370 -0.53 -67.17 -27.28
CA ILE A 370 -1.05 -66.21 -26.29
C ILE A 370 -1.54 -64.92 -26.97
N PHE A 371 -0.80 -64.41 -27.94
CA PHE A 371 -1.13 -63.16 -28.65
C PHE A 371 -1.97 -63.39 -29.92
N LYS A 372 -2.60 -64.56 -30.09
CA LYS A 372 -3.39 -64.85 -31.30
C LYS A 372 -4.62 -63.94 -31.48
N LYS A 373 -5.08 -63.28 -30.40
CA LYS A 373 -6.23 -62.35 -30.42
C LYS A 373 -5.85 -60.88 -30.46
N THR A 374 -4.58 -60.55 -30.30
CA THR A 374 -4.08 -59.18 -30.37
C THR A 374 -3.06 -59.15 -31.49
N ASP A 375 -3.42 -58.51 -32.60
CA ASP A 375 -2.68 -58.50 -33.87
C ASP A 375 -1.36 -57.69 -33.78
N LEU A 376 -0.57 -57.91 -32.74
CA LEU A 376 0.68 -57.23 -32.44
C LEU A 376 1.90 -57.93 -33.08
N ILE A 377 1.73 -59.17 -33.56
CA ILE A 377 2.81 -60.00 -34.11
C ILE A 377 2.32 -60.71 -35.40
N GLY A 378 1.47 -60.03 -36.16
CA GLY A 378 1.16 -60.31 -37.57
C GLY A 378 1.81 -59.23 -38.43
N GLU A 379 2.52 -59.66 -39.47
CA GLU A 379 3.11 -58.89 -40.59
C GLU A 379 3.13 -57.34 -40.53
N GLY A 380 4.33 -56.79 -40.35
CA GLY A 380 4.81 -55.72 -41.23
C GLY A 380 4.41 -54.26 -41.02
N GLU A 381 3.39 -53.89 -40.24
CA GLU A 381 2.96 -52.47 -40.16
C GLU A 381 2.87 -51.92 -38.73
N LEU A 382 4.00 -51.38 -38.26
CA LEU A 382 4.18 -50.70 -36.97
C LEU A 382 3.66 -49.24 -36.95
N TRP A 383 2.78 -48.86 -37.88
CA TRP A 383 2.40 -47.46 -38.06
C TRP A 383 1.49 -46.93 -36.95
N VAL A 384 0.53 -47.73 -36.47
CA VAL A 384 -0.39 -47.29 -35.40
C VAL A 384 0.34 -47.19 -34.06
N GLY A 385 1.28 -48.10 -33.77
CA GLY A 385 2.12 -48.03 -32.57
C GLY A 385 3.11 -46.85 -32.62
N GLY A 386 3.75 -46.63 -33.77
CA GLY A 386 4.68 -45.53 -33.96
C GLY A 386 4.03 -44.15 -33.86
N LEU A 387 2.82 -43.98 -34.40
CA LEU A 387 2.11 -42.70 -34.40
C LEU A 387 1.57 -42.35 -33.02
N VAL A 388 1.09 -43.34 -32.25
CA VAL A 388 0.68 -43.14 -30.85
C VAL A 388 1.90 -42.84 -29.97
N SER A 389 3.01 -43.57 -30.14
CA SER A 389 4.25 -43.28 -29.41
C SER A 389 4.82 -41.89 -29.76
N PHE A 390 4.78 -41.49 -31.03
CA PHE A 390 5.19 -40.17 -31.48
C PHE A 390 4.29 -39.06 -30.89
N SER A 391 2.98 -39.27 -30.88
CA SER A 391 2.02 -38.32 -30.30
C SER A 391 2.23 -38.11 -28.80
N ILE A 392 2.53 -39.18 -28.05
CA ILE A 392 2.88 -39.09 -26.63
C ILE A 392 4.18 -38.29 -26.44
N VAL A 393 5.21 -38.55 -27.25
CA VAL A 393 6.49 -37.81 -27.17
C VAL A 393 6.30 -36.33 -27.49
N VAL A 394 5.48 -35.99 -28.48
CA VAL A 394 5.18 -34.58 -28.82
C VAL A 394 4.42 -33.89 -27.69
N LEU A 395 3.41 -34.53 -27.11
CA LEU A 395 2.65 -33.98 -25.98
C LEU A 395 3.52 -33.76 -24.75
N VAL A 396 4.38 -34.71 -24.39
CA VAL A 396 5.32 -34.58 -23.28
C VAL A 396 6.32 -33.45 -23.55
N SER A 397 6.81 -33.34 -24.79
CA SER A 397 7.77 -32.29 -25.18
C SER A 397 7.14 -30.89 -25.12
N CYS A 398 5.89 -30.73 -25.58
CA CYS A 398 5.15 -29.47 -25.49
C CYS A 398 4.85 -29.08 -24.03
N ALA A 399 4.43 -30.05 -23.21
CA ALA A 399 4.19 -29.83 -21.79
C ALA A 399 5.47 -29.37 -21.06
N TYR A 400 6.62 -30.00 -21.36
CA TYR A 400 7.91 -29.60 -20.80
C TYR A 400 8.32 -28.19 -21.23
N ALA A 401 8.20 -27.87 -22.52
CA ALA A 401 8.54 -26.54 -23.05
C ALA A 401 7.67 -25.45 -22.42
N PHE A 402 6.37 -25.70 -22.26
CA PHE A 402 5.45 -24.79 -21.60
C PHE A 402 5.83 -24.59 -20.12
N SER A 403 6.07 -25.67 -19.36
CA SER A 403 6.48 -25.56 -17.95
C SER A 403 7.78 -24.79 -17.76
N ASN A 404 8.77 -24.97 -18.64
CA ASN A 404 10.04 -24.24 -18.56
C ASN A 404 9.89 -22.75 -18.91
N ALA A 405 9.09 -22.42 -19.92
CA ALA A 405 8.76 -21.03 -20.26
C ALA A 405 8.02 -20.34 -19.11
N TYR A 406 7.06 -21.03 -18.49
CA TYR A 406 6.30 -20.54 -17.34
C TYR A 406 7.20 -20.26 -16.14
N LEU A 407 8.09 -21.19 -15.76
CA LEU A 407 9.03 -21.00 -14.65
C LEU A 407 10.02 -19.85 -14.87
N LYS A 408 10.42 -19.58 -16.12
CA LYS A 408 11.25 -18.42 -16.46
C LYS A 408 10.49 -17.10 -16.34
N GLN A 409 9.20 -17.10 -16.67
CA GLN A 409 8.36 -15.92 -16.63
C GLN A 409 7.90 -15.58 -15.21
N TYR A 410 7.77 -16.61 -14.34
CA TYR A 410 7.38 -16.48 -12.94
C TYR A 410 8.35 -17.25 -12.02
N PRO A 411 9.52 -16.67 -11.68
CA PRO A 411 10.50 -17.33 -10.83
C PRO A 411 9.99 -17.47 -9.39
N ILE A 412 9.94 -18.71 -8.91
CA ILE A 412 9.48 -19.13 -7.56
C ILE A 412 10.21 -18.39 -6.43
N GLU A 413 11.44 -17.93 -6.67
CA GLU A 413 12.28 -17.27 -5.64
C GLU A 413 11.88 -15.83 -5.32
N THR A 414 10.90 -15.25 -6.04
CA THR A 414 10.41 -13.88 -5.77
C THR A 414 9.08 -13.84 -5.00
N SER A 415 8.45 -14.99 -4.77
CA SER A 415 7.26 -15.09 -3.91
C SER A 415 7.66 -15.38 -2.47
N THR A 416 7.23 -14.54 -1.53
CA THR A 416 7.37 -14.79 -0.10
C THR A 416 6.58 -16.03 0.33
N ASP A 417 7.12 -16.81 1.27
CA ASP A 417 6.46 -17.98 1.83
C ASP A 417 5.07 -17.63 2.38
N SER A 418 4.04 -18.25 1.79
CA SER A 418 2.66 -18.15 2.28
C SER A 418 2.37 -19.29 3.26
N TYR A 419 2.14 -18.97 4.54
CA TYR A 419 1.73 -19.94 5.57
C TYR A 419 0.21 -20.20 5.60
N PHE A 420 -0.52 -19.91 4.51
CA PHE A 420 -1.96 -20.12 4.45
C PHE A 420 -2.30 -21.44 3.75
N ALA A 421 -2.30 -22.50 4.56
CA ALA A 421 -2.94 -23.80 4.41
C ALA A 421 -2.66 -24.65 3.15
N CYS A 422 -2.05 -25.81 3.39
CA CYS A 422 -2.15 -26.99 2.53
C CYS A 422 -3.55 -27.61 2.70
N ASP A 423 -4.45 -27.27 1.78
CA ASP A 423 -5.83 -27.75 1.56
C ASP A 423 -6.97 -27.05 2.34
N VAL A 424 -7.68 -26.16 1.63
CA VAL A 424 -9.07 -25.75 1.88
C VAL A 424 -9.90 -25.88 0.61
N SER A 425 -9.91 -27.05 -0.02
CA SER A 425 -10.95 -27.44 -0.98
C SER A 425 -12.38 -27.40 -0.39
N ILE A 426 -12.52 -27.18 0.91
CA ILE A 426 -13.79 -27.32 1.66
C ILE A 426 -14.38 -25.98 2.13
N ARG A 427 -13.64 -24.86 2.15
CA ARG A 427 -14.17 -23.65 2.81
C ARG A 427 -14.82 -22.60 1.93
N ASN A 428 -14.54 -22.51 0.62
CA ASN A 428 -15.24 -21.59 -0.30
C ASN A 428 -14.91 -21.88 -1.78
N ALA A 429 -15.02 -23.14 -2.21
CA ALA A 429 -15.20 -23.38 -3.63
C ALA A 429 -16.55 -22.77 -4.03
N LYS A 430 -16.51 -21.52 -4.49
CA LYS A 430 -17.49 -20.84 -5.33
C LYS A 430 -18.81 -21.60 -5.49
N PHE A 431 -19.88 -21.06 -4.90
CA PHE A 431 -21.23 -21.13 -5.47
C PHE A 431 -21.32 -20.31 -6.77
N GLU A 432 -20.35 -20.48 -7.65
CA GLU A 432 -20.43 -20.11 -9.05
C GLU A 432 -19.95 -21.33 -9.84
N THR A 433 -20.69 -22.42 -9.69
CA THR A 433 -21.02 -23.14 -10.91
C THR A 433 -21.81 -22.13 -11.75
N HIS A 434 -21.13 -21.48 -12.69
CA HIS A 434 -21.79 -21.06 -13.93
C HIS A 434 -22.22 -22.34 -14.68
N LEU A 435 -23.11 -23.12 -14.07
CA LEU A 435 -24.29 -23.50 -14.79
C LEU A 435 -25.04 -22.18 -14.98
N GLN A 436 -24.77 -21.53 -16.12
CA GLN A 436 -25.91 -21.15 -16.95
C GLN A 436 -26.70 -22.45 -17.17
N THR A 437 -27.48 -22.84 -16.15
CA THR A 437 -28.75 -23.47 -16.42
C THR A 437 -29.45 -22.41 -17.25
N LEU A 438 -29.38 -22.59 -18.57
CA LEU A 438 -30.43 -22.16 -19.45
C LEU A 438 -31.72 -22.43 -18.70
N THR A 439 -32.32 -21.39 -18.14
CA THR A 439 -33.64 -21.33 -17.50
C THR A 439 -34.41 -22.63 -17.62
N ILE A 440 -34.11 -23.60 -16.75
CA ILE A 440 -34.97 -24.76 -16.57
C ILE A 440 -36.02 -24.25 -15.58
N PRO A 441 -37.30 -24.11 -15.98
CA PRO A 441 -38.33 -23.70 -15.05
C PRO A 441 -38.31 -24.69 -13.87
N PRO A 442 -38.28 -24.21 -12.62
CA PRO A 442 -38.26 -25.08 -11.45
C PRO A 442 -39.45 -26.03 -11.52
N SER A 443 -39.27 -27.29 -11.11
CA SER A 443 -40.41 -28.19 -10.93
C SER A 443 -41.39 -27.59 -9.91
N GLU A 444 -42.70 -27.90 -9.96
CA GLU A 444 -43.69 -27.35 -9.02
C GLU A 444 -43.29 -27.52 -7.53
N THR A 445 -42.57 -28.61 -7.22
CA THR A 445 -42.02 -28.89 -5.89
C THR A 445 -40.85 -27.99 -5.51
N GLU A 446 -39.95 -27.67 -6.45
CA GLU A 446 -38.82 -26.77 -6.23
C GLU A 446 -39.26 -25.31 -6.24
N GLN A 447 -40.25 -24.94 -7.06
CA GLN A 447 -40.82 -23.60 -7.09
C GLN A 447 -41.37 -23.20 -5.71
N LYS A 448 -41.93 -24.16 -4.96
CA LYS A 448 -42.37 -23.94 -3.59
C LYS A 448 -41.21 -23.64 -2.64
N MET A 449 -40.07 -24.32 -2.81
CA MET A 449 -38.85 -24.06 -2.05
C MET A 449 -38.22 -22.70 -2.44
N PHE A 450 -38.16 -22.36 -3.72
CA PHE A 450 -37.69 -21.06 -4.19
C PHE A 450 -38.61 -19.91 -3.78
N ASN A 451 -39.92 -20.12 -3.75
CA ASN A 451 -40.86 -19.13 -3.22
C ASN A 451 -40.64 -18.92 -1.73
N LEU A 452 -40.44 -20.00 -0.95
CA LEU A 452 -40.10 -19.89 0.48
C LEU A 452 -38.76 -19.15 0.69
N LEU A 453 -37.75 -19.39 -0.14
CA LEU A 453 -36.46 -18.69 -0.08
C LEU A 453 -36.57 -17.23 -0.53
N ASN A 454 -37.40 -16.92 -1.52
CA ASN A 454 -37.66 -15.55 -1.98
C ASN A 454 -38.54 -14.76 -1.00
N GLU A 455 -39.38 -15.44 -0.21
CA GLU A 455 -40.17 -14.84 0.87
C GLU A 455 -39.36 -14.56 2.14
N GLN A 456 -38.13 -15.08 2.25
CA GLN A 456 -37.25 -14.78 3.38
C GLN A 456 -36.84 -13.30 3.35
N ARG A 457 -37.19 -12.58 4.42
CA ARG A 457 -36.72 -11.21 4.65
C ARG A 457 -35.33 -11.28 5.27
N LEU A 458 -34.32 -10.97 4.46
CA LEU A 458 -32.96 -10.79 4.94
C LEU A 458 -32.80 -9.37 5.48
N SER A 459 -32.14 -9.24 6.62
CA SER A 459 -31.74 -7.94 7.18
C SER A 459 -30.25 -7.92 7.38
N LEU A 460 -29.58 -6.90 6.85
CA LEU A 460 -28.18 -6.64 7.12
C LEU A 460 -28.07 -5.82 8.40
N ASN A 461 -27.35 -6.34 9.38
CA ASN A 461 -27.04 -5.63 10.62
C ASN A 461 -25.59 -5.15 10.57
N ILE A 462 -25.38 -3.87 10.82
CA ILE A 462 -24.05 -3.24 10.81
C ILE A 462 -23.89 -2.49 12.11
N ASP A 463 -22.91 -2.91 12.90
CA ASP A 463 -22.52 -2.22 14.12
C ASP A 463 -21.20 -1.50 13.91
N PHE A 464 -21.20 -0.18 14.06
CA PHE A 464 -19.99 0.60 14.20
C PHE A 464 -19.60 0.62 15.66
N ILE A 465 -18.44 0.06 15.97
CA ILE A 465 -17.95 -0.10 17.33
C ILE A 465 -17.09 1.09 17.70
N ASN A 466 -17.34 1.63 18.90
CA ASN A 466 -16.61 2.73 19.52
C ASN A 466 -16.56 3.96 18.62
N THR A 467 -17.77 4.41 18.27
CA THR A 467 -18.03 5.59 17.47
C THR A 467 -19.07 6.48 18.15
N PHE A 468 -19.00 7.78 17.89
CA PHE A 468 -19.99 8.76 18.37
C PHE A 468 -20.93 9.23 17.24
N ILE A 469 -20.95 8.51 16.12
CA ILE A 469 -21.75 8.88 14.97
C ILE A 469 -23.22 8.78 15.36
N ASN A 470 -23.96 9.85 15.07
CA ASN A 470 -25.40 9.89 15.26
C ASN A 470 -26.11 9.32 14.05
N CYS A 471 -27.29 8.74 14.27
CA CYS A 471 -28.14 8.19 13.21
C CYS A 471 -28.34 9.19 12.07
N ASP A 472 -28.64 10.46 12.39
CA ASP A 472 -28.98 11.50 11.41
C ASP A 472 -27.89 11.82 10.39
N VAL A 473 -26.65 11.39 10.66
CA VAL A 473 -25.45 11.72 9.90
C VAL A 473 -25.05 10.60 8.94
N ILE A 474 -25.68 9.43 9.05
CA ILE A 474 -25.46 8.31 8.15
C ILE A 474 -26.51 8.35 7.05
N SER A 475 -26.11 8.05 5.83
CA SER A 475 -27.05 7.76 4.75
C SER A 475 -26.60 6.53 4.00
N ILE A 476 -27.56 5.78 3.48
CA ILE A 476 -27.29 4.52 2.80
C ILE A 476 -27.92 4.61 1.42
N GLN A 477 -27.15 4.26 0.41
CA GLN A 477 -27.61 4.15 -0.95
C GLN A 477 -27.50 2.69 -1.38
N ALA A 478 -28.50 2.20 -2.09
CA ALA A 478 -28.47 0.90 -2.72
C ALA A 478 -28.64 1.01 -4.22
N LEU A 479 -27.91 0.16 -4.94
CA LEU A 479 -27.96 0.07 -6.38
C LEU A 479 -29.11 -0.86 -6.80
N PHE A 480 -30.09 -0.30 -7.50
CA PHE A 480 -31.16 -1.06 -8.14
C PHE A 480 -31.01 -0.96 -9.65
N GLY A 481 -30.59 -2.06 -10.28
CA GLY A 481 -30.19 -2.05 -11.69
C GLY A 481 -28.96 -1.16 -11.88
N ASN A 482 -29.14 0.00 -12.53
CA ASN A 482 -28.07 0.97 -12.79
C ASN A 482 -28.21 2.26 -11.97
N ASN A 483 -29.23 2.39 -11.11
CA ASN A 483 -29.52 3.62 -10.38
C ASN A 483 -29.31 3.43 -8.88
N TRP A 484 -28.56 4.35 -8.26
CA TRP A 484 -28.45 4.45 -6.81
C TRP A 484 -29.67 5.14 -6.24
N SER A 485 -30.25 4.57 -5.18
CA SER A 485 -31.35 5.20 -4.45
C SER A 485 -31.14 5.10 -2.94
N THR A 486 -31.58 6.12 -2.23
CA THR A 486 -31.41 6.20 -0.77
C THR A 486 -32.36 5.24 -0.05
N MET A 487 -31.81 4.42 0.83
CA MET A 487 -32.55 3.54 1.73
C MET A 487 -32.64 4.15 3.13
N ARG A 488 -33.73 3.84 3.85
CA ARG A 488 -33.89 4.18 5.27
C ARG A 488 -33.58 2.96 6.14
N TRP A 489 -32.95 3.19 7.29
CA TRP A 489 -32.79 2.14 8.31
C TRP A 489 -34.14 1.69 8.84
N SER A 490 -34.27 0.39 9.14
CA SER A 490 -35.40 -0.13 9.91
C SER A 490 -35.23 0.18 11.40
N THR A 491 -33.98 0.11 11.90
CA THR A 491 -33.62 0.49 13.26
C THR A 491 -32.24 1.16 13.25
N CYS A 492 -32.09 2.20 14.06
CA CYS A 492 -30.81 2.82 14.37
C CYS A 492 -30.76 3.06 15.89
N GLN A 493 -29.77 2.47 16.56
CA GLN A 493 -29.58 2.60 18.01
C GLN A 493 -28.11 2.88 18.30
N ASN A 494 -27.85 3.86 19.16
CA ASN A 494 -26.52 4.13 19.67
C ASN A 494 -26.52 3.82 21.17
N ILE A 495 -25.85 2.73 21.57
CA ILE A 495 -25.75 2.28 22.96
C ILE A 495 -24.28 2.04 23.27
N ASN A 496 -23.76 2.67 24.33
CA ASN A 496 -22.38 2.50 24.80
C ASN A 496 -21.33 2.67 23.68
N SER A 497 -21.51 3.69 22.83
CA SER A 497 -20.66 3.99 21.66
C SER A 497 -20.64 2.88 20.60
N ILE A 498 -21.63 2.00 20.58
CA ILE A 498 -21.89 1.06 19.50
C ILE A 498 -23.12 1.57 18.75
N LEU A 499 -22.94 1.93 17.49
CA LEU A 499 -24.02 2.34 16.61
C LEU A 499 -24.47 1.14 15.78
N SER A 500 -25.63 0.60 16.11
CA SER A 500 -26.26 -0.52 15.43
C SER A 500 -27.26 -0.04 14.40
N LEU A 501 -27.04 -0.41 13.14
CA LEU A 501 -27.92 -0.17 12.01
C LEU A 501 -28.49 -1.49 11.52
N SER A 502 -29.80 -1.54 11.28
CA SER A 502 -30.44 -2.67 10.58
C SER A 502 -31.11 -2.18 9.31
N ILE A 503 -30.90 -2.92 8.22
CA ILE A 503 -31.38 -2.58 6.88
C ILE A 503 -32.05 -3.81 6.28
N PRO A 504 -33.32 -3.72 5.84
CA PRO A 504 -33.93 -4.80 5.10
C PRO A 504 -33.29 -4.91 3.71
N LEU A 505 -32.89 -6.12 3.32
CA LEU A 505 -32.40 -6.43 1.98
C LEU A 505 -33.57 -6.95 1.14
N PRO A 506 -34.12 -6.14 0.21
CA PRO A 506 -35.27 -6.56 -0.60
C PRO A 506 -34.91 -7.57 -1.69
N TYR A 507 -33.62 -7.73 -2.01
CA TYR A 507 -33.13 -8.62 -3.06
C TYR A 507 -31.90 -9.40 -2.57
N GLN A 508 -31.70 -10.59 -3.14
CA GLN A 508 -30.55 -11.46 -2.81
C GLN A 508 -29.20 -10.88 -3.26
N HIS A 509 -29.21 -10.04 -4.31
CA HIS A 509 -28.01 -9.38 -4.82
C HIS A 509 -28.24 -7.87 -4.86
N ILE A 510 -27.55 -7.14 -3.99
CA ILE A 510 -27.68 -5.68 -3.86
C ILE A 510 -26.32 -5.09 -3.48
N SER A 511 -25.92 -4.03 -4.18
CA SER A 511 -24.74 -3.25 -3.81
C SER A 511 -25.18 -2.11 -2.91
N ILE A 512 -24.55 -2.00 -1.74
CA ILE A 512 -24.87 -0.98 -0.74
C ILE A 512 -23.66 -0.07 -0.55
N GLN A 513 -23.91 1.23 -0.54
CA GLN A 513 -22.96 2.27 -0.23
C GLN A 513 -23.41 2.99 1.05
N ILE A 514 -22.54 3.02 2.06
CA ILE A 514 -22.78 3.74 3.30
C ILE A 514 -21.98 5.03 3.25
N ILE A 515 -22.66 6.15 3.44
CA ILE A 515 -22.10 7.49 3.39
C ILE A 515 -22.21 8.08 4.79
N LEU A 516 -21.06 8.43 5.35
CA LEU A 516 -20.94 9.05 6.67
C LEU A 516 -20.69 10.54 6.48
N ALA A 517 -21.58 11.40 6.94
CA ALA A 517 -21.47 12.85 6.74
C ALA A 517 -20.57 13.56 7.78
N GLN A 518 -20.15 12.87 8.85
CA GLN A 518 -19.15 13.36 9.80
C GLN A 518 -18.00 12.38 9.90
N VAL A 519 -16.80 12.94 10.04
CA VAL A 519 -15.60 12.15 10.28
C VAL A 519 -15.42 11.99 11.77
N GLN A 520 -15.82 10.84 12.27
CA GLN A 520 -15.55 10.43 13.64
C GLN A 520 -14.82 9.10 13.62
N THR A 521 -14.08 8.80 14.68
CA THR A 521 -13.34 7.55 14.78
C THR A 521 -14.32 6.36 14.74
N ILE A 522 -14.01 5.40 13.87
CA ILE A 522 -14.65 4.09 13.83
C ILE A 522 -13.56 3.10 14.15
N SER A 523 -13.67 2.45 15.31
CA SER A 523 -12.64 1.51 15.73
C SER A 523 -12.76 0.17 15.01
N ALA A 524 -13.99 -0.30 14.83
CA ALA A 524 -14.27 -1.53 14.13
C ALA A 524 -15.68 -1.50 13.54
N LEU A 525 -15.90 -2.35 12.54
CA LEU A 525 -17.20 -2.58 11.92
C LEU A 525 -17.53 -4.06 12.06
N ARG A 526 -18.72 -4.35 12.59
CA ARG A 526 -19.27 -5.70 12.70
C ARG A 526 -20.49 -5.80 11.79
N GLY A 527 -20.42 -6.67 10.79
CA GLY A 527 -21.54 -6.96 9.87
C GLY A 527 -22.12 -8.35 10.16
N GLY A 528 -23.45 -8.48 10.12
CA GLY A 528 -24.17 -9.73 10.37
C GLY A 528 -25.45 -9.87 9.55
#